data_AF-A0A9D1I8S6-F1
#
_entry.id   AF-A0A9D1I8S6-F1
#
_cell.length_a   1.000
_cell.length_b   1.000
_cell.length_c   1.000
_cell.angle_alpha   90.00
_cell.angle_beta   90.00
_cell.angle_gamma   90.00
#
_symmetry.space_group_name_H-M   'P 1'
#
loop_
_entity.id
_entity.type
_entity.pdbx_description
1 polymer ?
#
loop_
_entity_poly.entity_id
_entity_poly.type
_entity_poly.pdbx_seq_one_letter_code
_entity_poly.pdbx_strand_id
1 'polypeptide(L)' 'MEANETICFCKHVTLADIDAALAEAKTFGDLESAFEDVQKITSCSTGCGKCHDRILDVIALKLYK' A
#
# COMPACT_ATOMS: atom_id res chain seq x y z
N MET A 1 -11.42 -5.64 6.54
CA MET A 1 -10.46 -4.54 6.78
C MET A 1 -11.27 -3.26 6.64
N GLU A 2 -11.19 -2.40 7.64
CA GLU A 2 -11.92 -1.12 7.64
C GLU A 2 -11.07 -0.02 7.02
N ALA A 3 -11.68 0.98 6.37
CA ALA A 3 -10.96 2.01 5.61
C ALA A 3 -10.00 2.86 6.47
N ASN A 4 -10.32 3.04 7.75
CA ASN A 4 -9.54 3.79 8.74
C ASN A 4 -8.44 2.96 9.42
N GLU A 5 -8.28 1.69 9.07
CA GLU A 5 -7.26 0.82 9.64
C GLU A 5 -5.86 1.32 9.26
N THR A 6 -5.06 1.73 10.24
CA THR A 6 -3.66 2.13 10.01
C THR A 6 -2.79 0.91 9.70
N ILE A 7 -2.13 0.95 8.55
CA ILE A 7 -1.22 -0.11 8.07
C ILE A 7 0.24 0.26 8.35
N CYS A 8 0.63 1.52 8.09
CA CYS A 8 1.97 2.03 8.44
C CYS A 8 1.87 3.12 9.52
N PHE A 9 2.30 2.81 10.74
CA PHE A 9 2.30 3.79 11.83
C PHE A 9 3.36 4.89 11.67
N CYS A 10 4.52 4.59 11.06
CA CYS A 10 5.59 5.60 10.90
C CYS A 10 5.20 6.76 9.97
N LYS A 11 4.36 6.48 8.98
CA LYS A 11 3.93 7.44 7.96
C LYS A 11 2.43 7.73 8.01
N HIS A 12 1.74 7.17 9.01
CA HIS A 12 0.30 7.27 9.19
C HIS A 12 -0.51 6.86 7.96
N VAL A 13 -0.09 5.79 7.28
CA VAL A 13 -0.77 5.27 6.07
C VAL A 13 -1.88 4.32 6.50
N THR A 14 -3.09 4.60 6.05
CA THR A 14 -4.30 3.79 6.26
C THR A 14 -4.61 2.90 5.06
N LEU A 15 -5.57 1.98 5.23
CA LEU A 15 -6.09 1.18 4.13
C LEU A 15 -6.67 2.07 3.01
N ALA A 16 -7.38 3.13 3.38
CA ALA A 16 -7.94 4.09 2.41
C ALA A 16 -6.84 4.79 1.59
N ASP A 17 -5.71 5.12 2.21
CA ASP A 17 -4.59 5.74 1.49
C ASP A 17 -3.96 4.77 0.48
N ILE A 18 -3.89 3.48 0.81
CA ILE A 18 -3.42 2.44 -0.11
C ILE A 18 -4.42 2.28 -1.27
N ASP A 19 -5.72 2.24 -1.00
CA ASP A 19 -6.75 2.16 -2.03
C ASP A 19 -6.73 3.37 -2.99
N ALA A 20 -6.55 4.58 -2.44
CA ALA A 20 -6.41 5.79 -3.23
C ALA A 20 -5.12 5.76 -4.09
N ALA A 21 -3.99 5.35 -3.50
CA ALA A 21 -2.72 5.23 -4.21
C ALA A 21 -2.78 4.19 -5.34
N LEU A 22 -3.44 3.05 -5.12
CA LEU A 22 -3.65 2.04 -6.16
C LEU A 22 -4.59 2.54 -7.28
N ALA A 23 -5.60 3.34 -6.95
CA ALA A 23 -6.49 3.93 -7.96
C ALA A 23 -5.78 5.02 -8.79
N GLU A 24 -4.81 5.73 -8.21
CA GLU A 24 -3.98 6.72 -8.90
C GLU A 24 -2.84 6.06 -9.70
N ALA A 25 -2.31 4.93 -9.21
CA ALA A 25 -1.29 4.16 -9.89
C ALA A 25 -1.80 3.70 -11.26
N LYS A 26 -1.10 4.11 -12.32
CA LYS A 26 -1.45 3.75 -13.72
C LYS A 26 -0.89 2.40 -14.14
N THR A 27 -0.14 1.74 -13.26
CA THR A 27 0.55 0.48 -13.57
C THR A 27 -0.35 -0.70 -13.19
N PHE A 28 -0.96 -1.32 -14.20
CA PHE A 28 -1.52 -2.67 -14.08
C PHE A 28 -0.38 -3.69 -14.21
N GLY A 29 0.54 -3.66 -13.25
CA GLY A 29 1.73 -4.51 -13.20
C GLY A 29 1.60 -5.67 -12.20
N ASP A 30 2.73 -6.33 -11.94
CA ASP A 30 2.88 -7.29 -10.84
C ASP A 30 2.85 -6.61 -9.46
N LEU A 31 2.84 -7.45 -8.42
CA LEU A 31 2.75 -7.02 -7.02
C LEU A 31 3.87 -6.05 -6.61
N GLU A 32 5.10 -6.23 -7.10
CA GLU A 32 6.24 -5.38 -6.73
C GLU A 32 6.07 -3.98 -7.35
N SER A 33 5.70 -3.92 -8.62
CA SER A 33 5.44 -2.66 -9.33
C SER A 33 4.33 -1.85 -8.63
N ALA A 34 3.23 -2.51 -8.24
CA ALA A 34 2.15 -1.87 -7.50
C ALA A 34 2.59 -1.39 -6.11
N PHE A 35 3.44 -2.17 -5.42
CA PHE A 35 4.03 -1.75 -4.16
C PHE A 35 4.91 -0.51 -4.32
N GLU A 36 5.76 -0.46 -5.35
CA GLU A 36 6.60 0.71 -5.61
C GLU A 36 5.78 1.98 -5.80
N ASP A 37 4.68 1.91 -6.54
CA ASP A 37 3.81 3.07 -6.78
C ASP A 37 3.08 3.49 -5.49
N VAL A 38 2.55 2.55 -4.72
CA VAL A 38 1.97 2.82 -3.40
C VAL A 38 3.02 3.43 -2.46
N GLN A 39 4.26 2.93 -2.48
CA GLN A 39 5.35 3.47 -1.68
C GLN A 39 5.74 4.88 -2.12
N LYS A 40 5.79 5.17 -3.43
CA LYS A 40 6.09 6.51 -3.94
C LYS A 40 5.03 7.53 -3.49
N ILE A 41 3.75 7.15 -3.52
CA ILE A 41 2.64 8.04 -3.16
C ILE A 41 2.52 8.21 -1.64
N THR A 42 2.56 7.13 -0.87
CA THR A 42 2.28 7.14 0.58
C THR A 42 3.53 7.26 1.46
N SER A 43 4.72 7.13 0.86
CA SER A 43 5.99 6.99 1.56
C SER A 43 6.09 5.78 2.50
N CYS A 44 5.19 4.79 2.42
CA CYS A 44 5.22 3.64 3.31
C CYS A 44 6.55 2.87 3.27
N SER A 45 6.88 2.14 4.34
CA SER A 45 8.13 1.36 4.46
C SER A 45 9.44 2.16 4.42
N THR A 46 9.43 3.48 4.25
CA THR A 46 10.63 4.36 4.35
C THR A 46 10.99 4.77 5.79
N GLY A 47 10.29 4.21 6.78
CA GLY A 47 10.55 4.40 8.21
C GLY A 47 11.24 3.16 8.82
N CYS A 48 10.49 2.40 9.62
CA CYS A 48 11.02 1.17 10.25
C CYS A 48 10.91 -0.11 9.40
N GLY A 49 10.26 -0.04 8.23
CA GLY A 49 10.07 -1.20 7.32
C GLY A 49 9.04 -2.24 7.75
N LYS A 50 8.60 -2.28 9.02
CA LYS A 50 7.72 -3.34 9.57
C LYS A 50 6.33 -3.47 8.91
N CYS A 51 5.88 -2.47 8.16
CA CYS A 51 4.60 -2.51 7.46
C CYS A 51 4.67 -3.14 6.05
N HIS A 52 5.88 -3.42 5.54
CA HIS A 52 6.09 -3.83 4.14
C HIS A 52 5.24 -5.05 3.75
N ASP A 53 5.38 -6.15 4.48
CA ASP A 53 4.66 -7.40 4.19
C ASP A 53 3.14 -7.20 4.25
N ARG A 54 2.65 -6.46 5.25
CA ARG A 54 1.22 -6.18 5.39
C ARG A 54 0.67 -5.33 4.23
N ILE A 55 1.47 -4.42 3.68
CA ILE A 55 1.08 -3.64 2.50
C ILE A 55 1.07 -4.53 1.26
N LEU A 56 2.05 -5.41 1.10
CA LEU A 56 2.05 -6.40 0.02
C LEU A 56 0.82 -7.31 0.09
N ASP A 57 0.44 -7.80 1.27
CA ASP A 57 -0.77 -8.60 1.46
C ASP A 57 -2.04 -7.84 1.04
N VAL A 58 -2.14 -6.56 1.42
CA VAL A 58 -3.27 -5.69 1.02
C VAL A 58 -3.31 -5.53 -0.49
N ILE A 59 -2.18 -5.22 -1.13
CA ILE A 59 -2.11 -5.02 -2.58
C ILE A 59 -2.43 -6.32 -3.31
N ALA A 60 -1.87 -7.46 -2.88
CA ALA A 60 -2.15 -8.77 -3.47
C ALA A 60 -3.64 -9.12 -3.38
N LEU A 61 -4.27 -8.87 -2.23
CA LEU A 61 -5.72 -9.07 -2.05
C LEU A 61 -6.55 -8.19 -2.99
N LYS A 62 -6.04 -7.03 -3.42
CA LYS A 62 -6.75 -6.10 -4.32
C LYS A 62 -6.52 -6.44 -5.79
N LEU A 63 -5.31 -6.89 -6.16
CA LEU A 63 -4.96 -7.23 -7.54
C LEU A 63 -5.49 -8.59 -7.99
N TYR A 64 -5.52 -9.59 -7.10
CA TYR A 64 -5.92 -10.97 -7.43
C TYR A 64 -7.33 -11.33 -6.97
N LYS A 65 -8.18 -10.32 -6.77
CA LYS A 65 -9.58 -10.49 -6.39
C LYS A 65 -10.51 -10.57 -7.59
#